data_AF-A0A072UAE6-F1
#
_entry.id   AF-A0A072UAE6-F1
#
_cell.length_a   1.000
_cell.length_b   1.000
_cell.length_c   1.000
_cell.angle_alpha   90.00
_cell.angle_beta   90.00
_cell.angle_gamma   90.00
#
_symmetry.space_group_name_H-M   'P 1'
#
loop_
_entity.id
_entity.type
_entity.pdbx_description
1 polymer ?
#
loop_
_entity_poly.entity_id
_entity_poly.type
_entity_poly.pdbx_seq_one_letter_code
_entity_poly.pdbx_strand_id
1 'polypeptide(L)'
;MFIETRQPQKGKIDEETEAAIFKLQDSIQNCSQPPDQAFQTLFGKEKPGRVPCFGRTATPSMLRKNEEIANIKKHYEGEMTSMKERMEAYESLTKKRMEAYESLLKCVLVQQNPNLSEDDVDNMMGHALGIANSAAHHSSISTHVPEKV
;
A
#
# COMPACT_ATOMS: atom_id res chain seq x y z
N MET A 1 -17.96 -19.02 -23.20
CA MET A 1 -17.51 -18.70 -24.57
C MET A 1 -16.61 -17.48 -24.50
N PHE A 2 -15.51 -17.42 -25.24
CA PHE A 2 -14.55 -16.32 -25.16
C PHE A 2 -14.36 -15.66 -26.54
N ILE A 3 -14.64 -14.36 -26.64
CA ILE A 3 -14.05 -13.51 -27.68
C ILE A 3 -12.80 -12.88 -27.08
N GLU A 4 -11.71 -12.86 -27.83
CA GLU A 4 -10.50 -12.15 -27.46
C GLU A 4 -9.97 -11.43 -28.71
N THR A 5 -9.90 -10.10 -28.65
CA THR A 5 -9.60 -9.23 -29.81
C THR A 5 -8.13 -8.84 -29.87
N ARG A 6 -7.65 -8.31 -31.01
CA ARG A 6 -6.29 -7.75 -31.10
C ARG A 6 -6.19 -6.50 -30.21
N GLN A 7 -5.31 -6.54 -29.22
CA GLN A 7 -4.54 -5.35 -28.87
C GLN A 7 -3.40 -5.11 -29.88
N PRO A 8 -3.33 -3.93 -30.53
CA PRO A 8 -2.27 -3.60 -31.47
C PRO A 8 -0.87 -3.76 -30.89
N GLN A 9 0.12 -4.11 -31.73
CA GLN A 9 1.53 -4.09 -31.30
C GLN A 9 2.00 -2.65 -31.00
N LYS A 10 1.35 -1.65 -31.62
CA LYS A 10 1.35 -0.22 -31.27
C LYS A 10 -0.02 0.35 -31.69
N GLY A 11 -0.72 1.04 -30.79
CA GLY A 11 -2.03 1.67 -31.06
C GLY A 11 -3.08 1.39 -29.99
N LYS A 12 -4.01 2.34 -29.80
CA LYS A 12 -5.23 2.17 -29.01
C LYS A 12 -6.11 1.08 -29.65
N ILE A 13 -6.90 0.35 -28.85
CA ILE A 13 -8.08 -0.35 -29.39
C ILE A 13 -9.05 0.72 -29.90
N ASP A 14 -9.77 0.45 -30.99
CA ASP A 14 -10.85 1.30 -31.46
C ASP A 14 -12.03 1.25 -30.49
N GLU A 15 -12.63 2.41 -30.20
CA GLU A 15 -13.66 2.56 -29.16
C GLU A 15 -14.92 1.72 -29.46
N GLU A 16 -15.16 1.39 -30.73
CA GLU A 16 -16.23 0.50 -31.18
C GLU A 16 -15.97 -0.97 -30.78
N THR A 17 -14.77 -1.50 -31.03
CA THR A 17 -14.36 -2.83 -30.56
C THR A 17 -14.37 -2.93 -29.03
N GLU A 18 -13.90 -1.90 -28.32
CA GLU A 18 -13.91 -1.87 -26.86
C GLU A 18 -15.34 -1.88 -26.30
N ALA A 19 -16.25 -1.07 -26.88
CA ALA A 19 -17.67 -1.07 -26.51
C ALA A 19 -18.39 -2.39 -26.83
N ALA A 20 -18.03 -3.08 -27.92
CA ALA A 20 -18.60 -4.38 -28.28
C ALA A 20 -18.20 -5.49 -27.29
N ILE A 21 -16.93 -5.49 -26.84
CA ILE A 21 -16.44 -6.44 -25.83
C ILE A 21 -17.15 -6.22 -24.50
N PHE A 22 -17.25 -4.97 -24.05
CA PHE A 22 -17.91 -4.63 -22.79
C PHE A 22 -19.37 -5.10 -22.77
N LYS A 23 -20.14 -4.79 -23.84
CA LYS A 23 -21.54 -5.23 -23.98
C LYS A 23 -21.70 -6.75 -23.94
N LEU A 24 -20.78 -7.51 -24.54
CA LEU A 24 -20.84 -8.98 -24.49
C LEU A 24 -20.54 -9.52 -23.09
N GLN A 25 -19.50 -8.99 -22.42
CA GLN A 25 -19.14 -9.40 -21.06
C GLN A 25 -20.28 -9.11 -20.07
N ASP A 26 -20.88 -7.92 -20.17
CA ASP A 26 -22.07 -7.51 -19.42
C ASP A 26 -23.27 -8.44 -19.69
N SER A 27 -23.56 -8.76 -20.95
CA SER A 27 -24.66 -9.67 -21.31
C SER A 27 -24.49 -11.07 -20.72
N ILE A 28 -23.25 -11.56 -20.62
CA ILE A 28 -22.93 -12.90 -20.08
C ILE A 28 -22.90 -12.89 -18.54
N GLN A 29 -22.27 -11.89 -17.91
CA GLN A 29 -22.08 -11.85 -16.46
C GLN A 29 -23.31 -11.28 -15.72
N ASN A 30 -23.90 -10.19 -16.24
CA ASN A 30 -24.95 -9.45 -15.54
C ASN A 30 -26.36 -9.81 -16.01
N CYS A 31 -26.56 -10.10 -17.31
CA CYS A 31 -27.86 -10.55 -17.82
C CYS A 31 -28.06 -12.08 -17.80
N SER A 32 -27.06 -12.87 -17.34
CA SER A 32 -27.10 -14.34 -17.30
C SER A 32 -27.50 -15.00 -18.63
N GLN A 33 -27.23 -14.34 -19.77
CA GLN A 33 -27.56 -14.93 -21.07
C GLN A 33 -26.63 -16.12 -21.37
N PRO A 34 -27.15 -17.19 -22.00
CA PRO A 34 -26.32 -18.24 -22.56
C PRO A 34 -25.23 -17.62 -23.47
N PRO A 35 -23.94 -17.98 -23.32
CA PRO A 35 -22.87 -17.26 -24.01
C PRO A 35 -23.00 -17.27 -25.55
N ASP A 36 -23.53 -18.36 -26.11
CA ASP A 36 -23.79 -18.48 -27.55
C ASP A 36 -24.94 -17.57 -28.00
N GLN A 37 -25.96 -17.37 -27.17
CA GLN A 37 -27.07 -16.45 -27.43
C GLN A 37 -26.60 -14.99 -27.37
N ALA A 38 -25.86 -14.61 -26.32
CA ALA A 38 -25.30 -13.27 -26.18
C ALA A 38 -24.37 -12.92 -27.37
N PHE A 39 -23.55 -13.89 -27.81
CA PHE A 39 -22.75 -13.75 -29.01
C PHE A 39 -23.61 -13.58 -30.27
N GLN A 40 -24.62 -14.42 -30.47
CA GLN A 40 -25.48 -14.35 -31.66
C GLN A 40 -26.29 -13.04 -31.71
N THR A 41 -26.66 -12.47 -30.57
CA THR A 41 -27.30 -11.14 -30.48
C THR A 41 -26.35 -10.00 -30.91
N LEU A 42 -25.05 -10.09 -30.61
CA LEU A 42 -24.09 -9.02 -30.92
C LEU A 42 -23.36 -9.19 -32.27
N PHE A 43 -23.11 -10.42 -32.70
CA PHE A 43 -22.34 -10.75 -33.91
C PHE A 43 -23.19 -11.45 -35.00
N GLY A 44 -24.50 -11.60 -34.77
CA GLY A 44 -25.48 -12.02 -35.78
C GLY A 44 -25.27 -13.45 -36.29
N LYS A 45 -24.66 -13.58 -37.48
CA LYS A 45 -24.45 -14.89 -38.16
C LYS A 45 -23.02 -15.41 -38.06
N GLU A 46 -22.12 -14.68 -37.41
CA GLU A 46 -20.75 -15.17 -37.19
C GLU A 46 -20.76 -16.42 -36.30
N LYS A 47 -19.68 -17.21 -36.35
CA LYS A 47 -19.55 -18.43 -35.55
C LYS A 47 -18.64 -18.21 -34.34
N PRO A 48 -19.01 -18.75 -33.16
CA PRO A 48 -18.10 -18.88 -32.03
C PRO A 48 -16.76 -19.50 -32.42
N GLY A 49 -15.64 -18.86 -32.06
CA GLY A 49 -14.31 -19.48 -32.10
C GLY A 49 -13.18 -18.58 -32.60
N ARG A 50 -13.38 -17.83 -33.70
CA ARG A 50 -12.40 -16.86 -34.22
C ARG A 50 -13.11 -15.71 -34.94
N VAL A 51 -13.40 -14.64 -34.20
CA VAL A 51 -13.78 -13.35 -34.81
C VAL A 51 -12.49 -12.68 -35.32
N PRO A 52 -12.36 -12.36 -36.61
CA PRO A 52 -11.16 -11.74 -37.17
C PRO A 52 -11.09 -10.24 -36.84
N CYS A 53 -10.78 -9.91 -35.60
CA CYS A 53 -10.47 -8.53 -35.19
C CYS A 53 -9.15 -8.11 -35.85
N PHE A 54 -9.18 -7.03 -36.64
CA PHE A 54 -8.10 -6.53 -37.51
C PHE A 54 -6.69 -6.67 -36.91
N GLY A 55 -6.06 -7.84 -37.09
CA GLY A 55 -4.90 -8.12 -36.27
C GLY A 55 -4.41 -9.52 -35.99
N ARG A 56 -5.03 -10.21 -35.02
CA ARG A 56 -4.36 -11.30 -34.29
C ARG A 56 -5.36 -12.19 -33.55
N THR A 57 -5.13 -13.50 -33.61
CA THR A 57 -5.67 -14.50 -32.69
C THR A 57 -5.16 -14.27 -31.26
N ALA A 58 -6.04 -14.39 -30.28
CA ALA A 58 -5.67 -14.59 -28.90
C ALA A 58 -6.32 -15.89 -28.37
N THR A 59 -5.94 -16.39 -27.19
CA THR A 59 -6.19 -17.78 -26.79
C THR A 59 -6.71 -17.89 -25.36
N PRO A 60 -7.54 -18.91 -25.02
CA PRO A 60 -8.06 -19.10 -23.67
C PRO A 60 -6.99 -19.14 -22.55
N SER A 61 -5.76 -19.59 -22.87
CA SER A 61 -4.64 -19.56 -21.92
C SER A 61 -4.11 -18.16 -21.61
N MET A 62 -4.29 -17.18 -22.51
CA MET A 62 -3.90 -15.79 -22.28
C MET A 62 -4.90 -15.10 -21.36
N LEU A 63 -6.21 -15.25 -21.62
CA LEU A 63 -7.25 -14.75 -20.72
C LEU A 63 -7.08 -15.27 -19.30
N ARG A 64 -6.88 -16.58 -19.13
CA ARG A 64 -6.67 -17.18 -17.80
C ARG A 64 -5.44 -16.60 -17.09
N LYS A 65 -4.34 -16.35 -17.80
CA LYS A 65 -3.14 -15.69 -17.24
C LYS A 65 -3.41 -14.25 -16.83
N ASN A 66 -4.19 -13.50 -17.61
CA ASN A 66 -4.54 -12.12 -17.27
C ASN A 66 -5.43 -12.04 -16.02
N GLU A 67 -6.39 -12.95 -15.90
CA GLU A 67 -7.24 -13.10 -14.71
C GLU A 67 -6.43 -13.53 -13.47
N GLU A 68 -5.52 -14.48 -13.62
CA GLU A 68 -4.58 -14.91 -12.58
C GLU A 68 -3.69 -13.74 -12.11
N ILE A 69 -3.14 -12.94 -13.03
CA ILE A 69 -2.38 -11.73 -12.73
C ILE A 69 -3.24 -10.68 -11.99
N ALA A 70 -4.50 -10.49 -12.38
CA ALA A 70 -5.40 -9.55 -11.72
C ALA A 70 -5.74 -9.99 -10.29
N ASN A 71 -6.00 -11.29 -10.08
CA ASN A 71 -6.24 -11.86 -8.75
C ASN A 71 -5.01 -11.77 -7.85
N ILE A 72 -3.82 -12.04 -8.38
CA ILE A 72 -2.55 -11.87 -7.66
C ILE A 72 -2.34 -10.41 -7.22
N LYS A 73 -2.56 -9.45 -8.11
CA LYS A 73 -2.45 -8.01 -7.77
C LYS A 73 -3.40 -7.63 -6.64
N LYS A 74 -4.69 -7.98 -6.77
CA LYS A 74 -5.72 -7.70 -5.76
C LYS A 74 -5.39 -8.33 -4.40
N HIS A 75 -4.85 -9.55 -4.39
CA HIS A 75 -4.39 -10.20 -3.15
C HIS A 75 -3.26 -9.42 -2.48
N TYR A 76 -2.21 -9.05 -3.23
CA TYR A 76 -1.09 -8.28 -2.68
C TYR A 76 -1.48 -6.86 -2.24
N GLU A 77 -2.42 -6.20 -2.93
CA GLU A 77 -2.98 -4.91 -2.51
C GLU A 77 -3.70 -5.02 -1.14
N GLY A 78 -4.46 -6.09 -0.93
CA GLY A 78 -5.11 -6.40 0.36
C GLY A 78 -4.10 -6.66 1.48
N GLU A 79 -3.13 -7.56 1.24
CA GLU A 79 -2.05 -7.88 2.18
C GLU A 79 -1.25 -6.63 2.58
N MET A 80 -0.86 -5.79 1.62
CA MET A 80 -0.11 -4.55 1.88
C MET A 80 -0.95 -3.52 2.66
N THR A 81 -2.26 -3.47 2.44
CA THR A 81 -3.17 -2.61 3.20
C THR A 81 -3.26 -3.08 4.66
N SER A 82 -3.50 -4.37 4.88
CA SER A 82 -3.55 -4.94 6.24
C SER A 82 -2.20 -4.82 6.98
N MET A 83 -1.09 -4.99 6.27
CA MET A 83 0.26 -4.78 6.82
C MET A 83 0.46 -3.34 7.30
N LYS A 84 0.02 -2.36 6.51
CA LYS A 84 0.08 -0.93 6.87
C LYS A 84 -0.75 -0.64 8.12
N GLU A 85 -2.02 -1.03 8.14
CA GLU A 85 -2.92 -0.82 9.29
C GLU A 85 -2.33 -1.40 10.58
N ARG A 86 -1.72 -2.59 10.49
CA ARG A 86 -1.05 -3.25 11.61
C ARG A 86 0.20 -2.50 12.07
N MET A 87 0.99 -1.94 11.15
CA MET A 87 2.16 -1.12 11.46
C MET A 87 1.75 0.20 12.15
N GLU A 88 0.76 0.91 11.60
CA GLU A 88 0.19 2.13 12.20
C GLU A 88 -0.39 1.86 13.61
N ALA A 89 -1.03 0.70 13.81
CA ALA A 89 -1.51 0.28 15.13
C ALA A 89 -0.36 0.03 16.13
N TYR A 90 0.74 -0.61 15.69
CA TYR A 90 1.93 -0.80 16.54
C TYR A 90 2.64 0.50 16.88
N GLU A 91 2.76 1.44 15.94
CA GLU A 91 3.32 2.77 16.18
C GLU A 91 2.45 3.56 17.17
N SER A 92 1.13 3.57 16.97
CA SER A 92 0.16 4.21 17.88
C SER A 92 0.20 3.63 19.29
N LEU A 93 0.27 2.30 19.43
CA LEU A 93 0.41 1.62 20.72
C LEU A 93 1.75 1.94 21.40
N THR A 94 2.84 1.96 20.62
CA THR A 94 4.18 2.26 21.12
C THR A 94 4.26 3.70 21.62
N LYS A 95 3.72 4.67 20.86
CA LYS A 95 3.62 6.07 21.25
C LYS A 95 2.86 6.24 22.57
N LYS A 96 1.64 5.70 22.67
CA LYS A 96 0.83 5.76 23.91
C LYS A 96 1.54 5.15 25.12
N ARG A 97 2.32 4.07 24.91
CA ARG A 97 3.10 3.45 25.98
C ARG A 97 4.27 4.32 26.42
N MET A 98 4.94 5.02 25.51
CA MET A 98 5.99 5.99 25.85
C MET A 98 5.39 7.17 26.63
N GLU A 99 4.31 7.79 26.14
CA GLU A 99 3.59 8.88 26.83
C GLU A 99 3.19 8.50 28.27
N ALA A 100 2.76 7.24 28.48
CA ALA A 100 2.45 6.71 29.81
C ALA A 100 3.69 6.55 30.72
N TYR A 101 4.83 6.11 30.17
CA TYR A 101 6.10 6.04 30.93
C TYR A 101 6.67 7.43 31.24
N GLU A 102 6.58 8.37 30.32
CA GLU A 102 6.97 9.78 30.51
C GLU A 102 6.14 10.41 31.63
N SER A 103 4.82 10.20 31.61
CA SER A 103 3.90 10.64 32.67
C SER A 103 4.26 10.03 34.04
N LEU A 104 4.56 8.72 34.09
CA LEU A 104 4.97 8.05 35.32
C LEU A 104 6.31 8.61 35.85
N LEU A 105 7.26 8.88 34.96
CA LEU A 105 8.55 9.47 35.32
C LEU A 105 8.39 10.89 35.86
N LYS A 106 7.50 11.72 35.27
CA LYS A 106 7.14 13.06 35.79
C LYS A 106 6.63 12.96 37.22
N CYS A 107 5.71 12.04 37.49
CA CYS A 107 5.16 11.80 38.83
C CYS A 107 6.23 11.40 39.85
N VAL A 108 7.15 10.49 39.50
CA VAL A 108 8.23 10.05 40.41
C VAL A 108 9.22 11.18 40.69
N LEU A 109 9.60 11.96 39.68
CA LEU A 109 10.52 13.11 39.84
C LEU A 109 9.94 14.16 40.79
N VAL A 110 8.68 14.55 40.60
CA VAL A 110 7.97 15.51 41.46
C VAL A 110 7.78 14.96 42.87
N GLN A 111 7.43 13.67 43.02
CA GLN A 111 7.25 13.06 44.33
C GLN A 111 8.56 13.00 45.15
N GLN A 112 9.69 12.72 44.50
CA GLN A 112 10.99 12.69 45.16
C GLN A 112 11.56 14.09 45.43
N ASN A 113 11.18 15.09 44.63
CA ASN A 113 11.74 16.45 44.67
C ASN A 113 10.61 17.51 44.60
N PRO A 114 9.78 17.64 45.64
CA PRO A 114 8.57 18.48 45.61
C PRO A 114 8.82 20.00 45.50
N ASN A 115 10.08 20.43 45.55
CA ASN A 115 10.49 21.83 45.41
C ASN A 115 10.95 22.19 43.98
N LEU A 116 10.98 21.24 43.04
CA LEU A 116 11.32 21.53 41.64
C LEU A 116 10.20 22.33 40.97
N SER A 117 10.58 23.26 40.07
CA SER A 117 9.62 23.88 39.18
C SER A 117 9.18 22.91 38.07
N GLU A 118 8.05 23.19 37.43
CA GLU A 118 7.60 22.40 36.27
C GLU A 118 8.60 22.48 35.11
N ASP A 119 9.19 23.66 34.87
CA ASP A 119 10.25 23.87 33.87
C ASP A 119 11.50 23.01 34.15
N ASP A 120 11.92 22.86 35.42
CA ASP A 120 13.07 22.01 35.76
C ASP A 120 12.78 20.54 35.47
N VAL A 121 11.57 20.08 35.79
CA VAL A 121 11.13 18.70 35.55
C VAL A 121 11.04 18.41 34.05
N ASP A 122 10.48 19.32 33.26
CA ASP A 122 10.33 19.15 31.82
C ASP A 122 11.68 19.27 31.08
N ASN A 123 12.59 20.14 31.54
CA ASN A 123 13.97 20.18 31.05
C ASN A 123 14.72 18.86 31.32
N MET A 124 14.66 18.33 32.55
CA MET A 124 15.28 17.05 32.89
C MET A 124 14.70 15.90 32.07
N MET A 125 13.38 15.89 31.86
CA MET A 125 12.72 14.87 31.03
C MET A 125 13.14 14.97 29.57
N GLY A 126 13.19 16.19 29.00
CA GLY A 126 13.67 16.45 27.65
C GLY A 126 15.12 15.99 27.43
N HIS A 127 15.99 16.13 28.43
CA HIS A 127 17.34 15.58 28.42
C HIS A 127 17.37 14.04 28.53
N ALA A 128 16.58 13.45 29.43
CA ALA A 128 16.54 11.99 29.64
C ALA A 128 16.00 11.22 28.42
N LEU A 129 15.07 11.82 27.68
CA LEU A 129 14.47 11.25 26.47
C LEU A 129 15.25 11.60 25.18
N GLY A 130 16.28 12.44 25.27
CA GLY A 130 17.06 12.89 24.10
C GLY A 130 16.30 13.84 23.15
N ILE A 131 15.23 14.49 23.64
CA ILE A 131 14.37 15.40 22.86
C ILE A 131 14.89 16.85 22.91
N ALA A 132 15.67 17.20 23.94
CA ALA A 132 16.26 18.53 24.07
C ALA A 132 17.30 18.82 22.97
N ASN A 133 17.15 19.95 22.28
CA ASN A 133 18.11 20.43 21.28
C ASN A 133 19.49 20.66 21.93
N SER A 134 20.48 19.87 21.51
CA SER A 134 21.84 19.89 22.04
C SER A 134 22.68 21.09 21.55
N ALA A 135 22.37 22.28 22.08
CA ALA A 135 23.24 23.46 21.99
C ALA A 135 24.37 23.47 23.06
N ALA A 136 24.55 22.38 23.79
CA ALA A 136 25.61 22.20 24.79
C ALA A 136 26.76 21.36 24.20
N HIS A 137 27.83 22.04 23.79
CA HIS A 137 29.01 21.43 23.17
C HIS A 137 29.66 20.36 24.05
N HIS A 138 29.88 19.17 23.48
CA HIS A 138 30.82 18.19 24.01
C HIS A 138 32.26 18.70 23.80
N SER A 139 32.77 19.49 24.74
CA SER A 139 34.19 19.86 24.80
C SER A 139 34.83 19.31 26.07
N SER A 140 35.11 18.02 26.07
CA SER A 140 35.98 17.38 27.06
C SER A 140 37.41 17.89 26.85
N ILE A 141 37.80 18.96 27.52
CA ILE A 141 39.17 19.47 27.47
C ILE A 141 40.09 18.47 28.20
N SER A 142 40.99 17.84 27.45
CA SER A 142 41.88 16.81 27.98
C SER A 142 43.07 17.45 28.70
N THR A 143 43.14 17.30 30.01
CA THR A 143 44.27 17.75 30.85
C THR A 143 45.36 16.69 30.97
N HIS A 144 45.79 16.10 29.84
CA HIS A 144 46.95 15.21 29.82
C HIS A 144 48.27 16.00 29.83
N VAL A 145 48.91 16.09 30.99
CA VAL A 145 50.29 16.58 31.12
C VAL A 145 51.24 15.39 30.95
N PRO A 146 52.10 15.36 29.90
CA PRO A 146 53.09 14.29 29.77
C PRO A 146 54.24 14.51 30.77
N GLU A 147 54.61 13.47 31.51
CA GLU A 147 55.83 13.47 32.31
C GLU A 147 57.06 13.55 31.40
N LYS A 148 58.06 14.33 31.83
CA LYS A 148 59.37 14.40 31.17
C LYS A 148 60.27 13.31 31.73
N VAL A 149 60.83 12.50 30.83
CA VAL A 149 61.98 11.61 31.08
C VAL A 149 63.26 12.45 31.16
#